data_AF-A0A5C1A4A7-F1
#
_entry.id   AF-A0A5C1A4A7-F1
#
_cell.length_a   1.000
_cell.length_b   1.000
_cell.length_c   1.000
_cell.angle_alpha   90.00
_cell.angle_beta   90.00
_cell.angle_gamma   90.00
#
_symmetry.space_group_name_H-M   'P 1'
#
loop_
_entity.id
_entity.type
_entity.pdbx_description
1 polymer ?
#
loop_
_entity_poly.entity_id
_entity_poly.type
_entity_poly.pdbx_seq_one_letter_code
_entity_poly.pdbx_strand_id
1 'polypeptide(L)'
;MKLLDAALFRAQRLVPSAERGSAICVVALLGGLEVVGRNATSDLYDLLAGVTLLLGAMCIAAWHRSNPVPWVTKLSTFATRQATRFDQLKYDVGLDFRGVPPLPRRVPRLVYFVFLGMIAWDALALALWAAFPDGWRELGLRTSYVLYLVVLVSLWLMLFVTVAASIYLPVYVFDNQMRKFADAEAGGRRSLMDAEPPPQSPDAVALIGYWMLAMLVTLVTPPVYGLILCGVVAVLSLVSCTLPTEGDANILWRTGGRKVSPVIYSVPMRRILSLAVGFASVLIATLILWSCGGRLTAPPTLDSQMVVTGFLGALAAWLVPGVVLLGVYQLFRFRRMDPTRRDPLTVRVDGTDQPIRVLAGKLVRRWGVRTAFAPAPEVDAPHVGLRLVPAEQSEATEFDPQWPLKVSLDDLRGDTVKERVVRRDEIQLRRRFLKGLAKLLKQSALLVPEEGGGFWIAPHWWFVETLLWEAPPKGQAAEHGTTTLRPVGPTFEKLFGQRVRQHVHAILRATQIDLIYLEDGVNPRKLEKVLRQLLELYDVHGGKRRAEDHHFQGIPKVRVMFHEYSPGNEFRSDVYPEPKFDDVSRFRVMHVFRDRDDSEETVEPPFDFSWEPSPLAIS
;
A
#
# COMPACT_ATOMS: atom_id res chain seq x y z
N MET A 1 -51.80 -43.89 -25.74
CA MET A 1 -50.38 -43.48 -25.65
C MET A 1 -49.82 -42.95 -26.97
N LYS A 2 -49.80 -43.71 -28.08
CA LYS A 2 -49.25 -43.23 -29.38
C LYS A 2 -49.83 -41.91 -29.93
N LEU A 3 -51.10 -41.61 -29.66
CA LEU A 3 -51.74 -40.34 -30.05
C LEU A 3 -51.30 -39.14 -29.18
N LEU A 4 -50.99 -39.38 -27.90
CA LEU A 4 -50.45 -38.38 -26.98
C LEU A 4 -48.98 -38.08 -27.32
N ASP A 5 -48.19 -39.09 -27.69
CA ASP A 5 -46.82 -38.91 -28.16
C ASP A 5 -46.77 -38.15 -29.50
N ALA A 6 -47.66 -38.46 -30.43
CA ALA A 6 -47.74 -37.74 -31.71
C ALA A 6 -48.21 -36.28 -31.55
N ALA A 7 -49.12 -36.02 -30.60
CA ALA A 7 -49.57 -34.67 -30.26
C ALA A 7 -48.48 -33.87 -29.53
N LEU A 8 -47.76 -34.49 -28.58
CA LEU A 8 -46.61 -33.88 -27.89
C LEU A 8 -45.45 -33.59 -28.84
N PHE A 9 -45.18 -34.48 -29.80
CA PHE A 9 -44.13 -34.28 -30.81
C PHE A 9 -44.48 -33.17 -31.82
N ARG A 10 -45.77 -33.01 -32.16
CA ARG A 10 -46.24 -31.87 -32.98
C ARG A 10 -46.29 -30.56 -32.19
N ALA A 11 -46.65 -30.60 -30.91
CA ALA A 11 -46.60 -29.44 -30.03
C ALA A 11 -45.15 -28.97 -29.79
N GLN A 12 -44.19 -29.89 -29.66
CA GLN A 12 -42.75 -29.56 -29.57
C GLN A 12 -42.20 -28.86 -30.82
N ARG A 13 -42.82 -29.02 -32.00
CA ARG A 13 -42.48 -28.25 -33.20
C ARG A 13 -43.09 -26.84 -33.22
N LEU A 14 -44.12 -26.59 -32.41
CA LEU A 14 -44.75 -25.28 -32.24
C LEU A 14 -44.09 -24.48 -31.11
N VAL A 15 -43.39 -25.15 -30.17
CA VAL A 15 -42.52 -24.47 -29.22
C VAL A 15 -41.37 -23.85 -30.04
N PRO A 16 -41.22 -22.52 -30.05
CA PRO A 16 -40.09 -21.89 -30.72
C PRO A 16 -38.81 -22.56 -30.22
N SER A 17 -37.81 -22.75 -31.08
CA SER A 17 -36.49 -23.23 -30.64
C SER A 17 -36.10 -22.47 -29.36
N ALA A 18 -35.47 -23.14 -28.39
CA ALA A 18 -35.15 -22.52 -27.10
C ALA A 18 -34.44 -21.14 -27.25
N GLU A 19 -33.73 -20.96 -28.36
CA GLU A 19 -33.17 -19.70 -28.83
C GLU A 19 -34.23 -18.60 -29.09
N ARG A 20 -35.26 -18.89 -29.90
CA ARG A 20 -36.34 -17.94 -30.21
C ARG A 20 -37.21 -17.69 -28.99
N GLY A 21 -37.50 -18.73 -28.20
CA GLY A 21 -38.29 -18.59 -26.98
C GLY A 21 -37.63 -17.65 -25.97
N SER A 22 -36.34 -17.85 -25.68
CA SER A 22 -35.60 -16.96 -24.77
C SER A 22 -35.50 -15.52 -25.29
N ALA A 23 -35.24 -15.31 -26.58
CA ALA A 23 -35.21 -13.98 -27.17
C ALA A 23 -36.56 -13.26 -27.09
N ILE A 24 -37.67 -13.96 -27.36
CA ILE A 24 -39.03 -13.41 -27.22
C ILE A 24 -39.32 -13.03 -25.77
N CYS A 25 -38.98 -13.88 -24.80
CA CYS A 25 -39.16 -13.59 -23.38
C CYS A 25 -38.37 -12.34 -22.94
N VAL A 26 -37.13 -12.17 -23.43
CA VAL A 26 -36.33 -10.98 -23.13
C VAL A 26 -36.95 -9.73 -23.76
N VAL A 27 -37.33 -9.78 -25.03
CA VAL A 27 -37.97 -8.65 -25.72
C VAL A 27 -39.30 -8.29 -25.05
N ALA A 28 -40.10 -9.28 -24.66
CA ALA A 28 -41.35 -9.07 -23.93
C ALA A 28 -41.11 -8.45 -22.55
N LEU A 29 -40.10 -8.91 -21.81
CA LEU A 29 -39.70 -8.33 -20.53
C LEU A 29 -39.28 -6.86 -20.69
N LEU A 30 -38.38 -6.57 -21.63
CA LEU A 30 -37.89 -5.21 -21.87
C LEU A 30 -39.01 -4.29 -22.38
N GLY A 31 -39.86 -4.78 -23.29
CA GLY A 31 -41.04 -4.03 -23.76
C GLY A 31 -42.05 -3.77 -22.66
N GLY A 32 -42.29 -4.76 -21.78
CA GLY A 32 -43.14 -4.61 -20.61
C GLY A 32 -42.59 -3.57 -19.63
N LEU A 33 -41.29 -3.60 -19.34
CA LEU A 33 -40.63 -2.60 -18.52
C LEU A 33 -40.72 -1.20 -19.13
N GLU A 34 -40.54 -1.06 -20.44
CA GLU A 34 -40.68 0.22 -21.14
C GLU A 34 -42.10 0.80 -21.01
N VAL A 35 -43.14 -0.02 -21.20
CA VAL A 35 -44.54 0.44 -21.11
C VAL A 35 -44.94 0.76 -19.66
N VAL A 36 -44.59 -0.10 -18.71
CA VAL A 36 -44.91 0.11 -17.29
C VAL A 36 -44.14 1.31 -16.75
N GLY A 37 -42.85 1.41 -17.08
CA GLY A 37 -41.97 2.47 -16.61
C GLY A 37 -42.35 3.88 -17.05
N ARG A 38 -42.93 4.02 -18.25
CA ARG A 38 -43.46 5.32 -18.71
C ARG A 38 -44.59 5.87 -17.83
N ASN A 39 -45.26 5.01 -17.08
CA ASN A 39 -46.31 5.39 -16.13
C ASN A 39 -45.81 5.45 -14.69
N ALA A 40 -44.53 5.15 -14.43
CA ALA A 40 -43.96 5.17 -13.10
C ALA A 40 -43.74 6.61 -12.62
N THR A 41 -44.29 6.94 -11.46
CA THR A 41 -44.26 8.29 -10.88
C THR A 41 -43.14 8.51 -9.86
N SER A 42 -42.52 7.43 -9.36
CA SER A 42 -41.49 7.47 -8.31
C SER A 42 -40.37 6.45 -8.53
N ASP A 43 -39.21 6.71 -7.94
CA ASP A 43 -38.05 5.83 -8.04
C ASP A 43 -38.18 4.53 -7.24
N LEU A 44 -39.21 4.39 -6.40
CA LEU A 44 -39.60 3.10 -5.82
C LEU A 44 -40.10 2.12 -6.88
N TYR A 45 -40.84 2.61 -7.89
CA TYR A 45 -41.22 1.78 -9.04
C TYR A 45 -39.99 1.42 -9.87
N ASP A 46 -39.05 2.35 -10.03
CA ASP A 46 -37.80 2.09 -10.71
C ASP A 46 -36.97 1.04 -9.96
N LEU A 47 -37.04 1.00 -8.62
CA LEU A 47 -36.39 -0.02 -7.80
C LEU A 47 -36.96 -1.40 -8.09
N LEU A 48 -38.28 -1.54 -8.10
CA LEU A 48 -38.94 -2.80 -8.45
C LEU A 48 -38.63 -3.21 -9.90
N ALA A 49 -38.66 -2.26 -10.83
CA ALA A 49 -38.29 -2.49 -12.23
C ALA A 49 -36.83 -2.93 -12.36
N GLY A 50 -35.92 -2.30 -11.62
CA GLY A 50 -34.49 -2.62 -11.60
C GLY A 50 -34.22 -4.01 -11.03
N VAL A 51 -34.89 -4.37 -9.92
CA VAL A 51 -34.85 -5.74 -9.37
C VAL A 51 -35.38 -6.75 -10.39
N THR A 52 -36.48 -6.44 -11.07
CA THR A 52 -37.04 -7.29 -12.13
C THR A 52 -36.05 -7.47 -13.28
N LEU A 53 -35.38 -6.39 -13.71
CA LEU A 53 -34.35 -6.44 -14.75
C LEU A 53 -33.14 -7.29 -14.33
N LEU A 54 -32.66 -7.16 -13.09
CA LEU A 54 -31.56 -7.96 -12.54
C LEU A 54 -31.92 -9.44 -12.42
N LEU A 55 -33.12 -9.76 -11.92
CA LEU A 55 -33.61 -11.15 -11.86
C LEU A 55 -33.72 -11.74 -13.26
N GLY A 56 -34.25 -10.98 -14.23
CA GLY A 56 -34.28 -11.38 -15.64
C GLY A 56 -32.87 -11.68 -16.18
N ALA A 57 -31.90 -10.80 -15.93
CA ALA A 57 -30.51 -11.00 -16.34
C ALA A 57 -29.87 -12.23 -15.68
N MET A 58 -30.13 -12.47 -14.38
CA MET A 58 -29.66 -13.66 -13.66
C MET A 58 -30.30 -14.95 -14.20
N CYS A 59 -31.60 -14.95 -14.48
CA CYS A 59 -32.28 -16.08 -15.11
C CYS A 59 -31.72 -16.39 -16.50
N ILE A 60 -31.44 -15.36 -17.32
CA ILE A 60 -30.80 -15.52 -18.63
C ILE A 60 -29.39 -16.09 -18.48
N ALA A 61 -28.61 -15.60 -17.52
CA ALA A 61 -27.26 -16.08 -17.25
C ALA A 61 -27.26 -17.55 -16.77
N ALA A 62 -28.16 -17.89 -15.84
CA ALA A 62 -28.34 -19.26 -15.35
C ALA A 62 -28.78 -20.20 -16.47
N TRP A 63 -29.76 -19.77 -17.30
CA TRP A 63 -30.17 -20.52 -18.48
C TRP A 63 -29.02 -20.71 -19.45
N HIS A 64 -28.26 -19.65 -19.75
CA HIS A 64 -27.13 -19.68 -20.67
C HIS A 64 -26.05 -20.69 -20.24
N ARG A 65 -25.84 -20.87 -18.94
CA ARG A 65 -24.91 -21.90 -18.41
C ARG A 65 -25.37 -23.32 -18.72
N SER A 66 -26.67 -23.60 -18.70
CA SER A 66 -27.22 -24.93 -19.02
C SER A 66 -27.44 -25.13 -20.52
N ASN A 67 -27.80 -24.07 -21.23
CA ASN A 67 -28.15 -24.07 -22.65
C ASN A 67 -27.54 -22.81 -23.31
N PRO A 68 -26.38 -22.91 -23.97
CA PRO A 68 -25.67 -21.75 -24.51
C PRO A 68 -26.51 -21.02 -25.56
N VAL A 69 -27.05 -19.88 -25.16
CA VAL A 69 -27.85 -18.99 -26.02
C VAL A 69 -26.92 -18.25 -27.02
N PRO A 70 -27.14 -18.36 -28.36
CA PRO A 70 -26.20 -17.81 -29.35
C PRO A 70 -26.01 -16.30 -29.29
N TRP A 71 -27.08 -15.53 -29.04
CA TRP A 71 -26.98 -14.07 -28.97
C TRP A 71 -26.21 -13.61 -27.73
N VAL A 72 -26.36 -14.31 -26.59
CA VAL A 72 -25.56 -14.07 -25.37
C VAL A 72 -24.09 -14.38 -25.64
N THR A 73 -23.80 -15.46 -26.37
CA THR A 73 -22.42 -15.81 -26.77
C THR A 73 -21.80 -14.75 -27.68
N LYS A 74 -22.57 -14.21 -28.63
CA LYS A 74 -22.12 -13.10 -29.48
C LYS A 74 -21.84 -11.85 -28.65
N LEU A 75 -22.69 -11.53 -27.68
CA LEU A 75 -22.51 -10.40 -26.77
C LEU A 75 -21.29 -10.59 -25.86
N SER A 76 -21.09 -11.78 -25.29
CA SER A 76 -19.93 -12.09 -24.46
C SER A 76 -18.65 -12.05 -25.28
N THR A 77 -18.63 -12.58 -26.51
CA THR A 77 -17.49 -12.48 -27.44
C THR A 77 -17.21 -11.02 -27.81
N PHE A 78 -18.25 -10.21 -28.02
CA PHE A 78 -18.07 -8.78 -28.25
C PHE A 78 -17.49 -8.09 -27.02
N ALA A 79 -18.00 -8.38 -25.83
CA ALA A 79 -17.52 -7.84 -24.57
C ALA A 79 -16.06 -8.26 -24.30
N THR A 80 -15.69 -9.52 -24.54
CA THR A 80 -14.29 -9.98 -24.40
C THR A 80 -13.39 -9.34 -25.44
N ARG A 81 -13.85 -9.12 -26.68
CA ARG A 81 -13.09 -8.35 -27.69
C ARG A 81 -12.88 -6.89 -27.29
N GLN A 82 -13.87 -6.25 -26.65
CA GLN A 82 -13.66 -4.91 -26.11
C GLN A 82 -12.72 -4.95 -24.91
N ALA A 83 -12.89 -5.92 -24.00
CA ALA A 83 -12.00 -6.11 -22.85
C ALA A 83 -10.55 -6.33 -23.28
N THR A 84 -10.28 -7.12 -24.31
CA THR A 84 -8.93 -7.31 -24.85
C THR A 84 -8.38 -6.07 -25.55
N ARG A 85 -9.22 -5.19 -26.10
CA ARG A 85 -8.79 -3.86 -26.55
C ARG A 85 -8.44 -2.95 -25.37
N PHE A 86 -9.20 -3.03 -24.27
CA PHE A 86 -8.84 -2.35 -23.02
C PHE A 86 -7.58 -2.95 -22.39
N ASP A 87 -7.30 -4.23 -22.59
CA ASP A 87 -6.04 -4.86 -22.16
C ASP A 87 -4.83 -4.26 -22.89
N GLN A 88 -4.99 -3.77 -24.12
CA GLN A 88 -3.94 -3.01 -24.81
C GLN A 88 -3.69 -1.63 -24.19
N LEU A 89 -4.61 -1.13 -23.35
CA LEU A 89 -4.43 0.10 -22.58
C LEU A 89 -3.85 -0.17 -21.19
N LYS A 90 -3.60 -1.44 -20.82
CA LYS A 90 -2.93 -1.77 -19.57
C LYS A 90 -1.52 -1.17 -19.57
N TYR A 91 -1.13 -0.67 -18.42
CA TYR A 91 0.23 -0.25 -18.16
C TYR A 91 0.90 -1.35 -17.37
N ASP A 92 2.10 -1.73 -17.78
CA ASP A 92 2.93 -2.55 -16.90
C ASP A 92 3.54 -1.59 -15.87
N VAL A 93 3.42 -1.97 -14.60
CA VAL A 93 3.80 -1.14 -13.46
C VAL A 93 4.91 -1.86 -12.71
N GLY A 94 5.94 -1.12 -12.30
CA GLY A 94 7.03 -1.62 -11.48
C GLY A 94 7.43 -0.62 -10.40
N LEU A 95 8.34 -1.00 -9.52
CA LEU A 95 8.88 -0.13 -8.48
C LEU A 95 10.33 0.24 -8.78
N ASP A 96 10.69 1.51 -8.65
CA ASP A 96 12.07 2.00 -8.72
C ASP A 96 12.54 2.47 -7.35
N PHE A 97 13.46 1.70 -6.79
CA PHE A 97 14.13 1.99 -5.53
C PHE A 97 15.48 2.70 -5.76
N ARG A 98 16.11 2.53 -6.93
CA ARG A 98 17.41 3.14 -7.25
C ARG A 98 17.31 4.66 -7.37
N GLY A 99 16.47 5.13 -8.29
CA GLY A 99 16.37 6.54 -8.71
C GLY A 99 17.56 7.11 -9.50
N VAL A 100 18.65 6.35 -9.69
CA VAL A 100 19.89 6.81 -10.37
C VAL A 100 20.41 5.75 -11.35
N PRO A 101 20.57 6.03 -12.66
CA PRO A 101 20.28 7.30 -13.32
C PRO A 101 18.78 7.65 -13.27
N PRO A 102 18.44 8.95 -13.30
CA PRO A 102 17.05 9.39 -13.27
C PRO A 102 16.33 8.97 -14.56
N LEU A 103 15.18 8.32 -14.41
CA LEU A 103 14.29 7.99 -15.53
C LEU A 103 13.38 9.19 -15.85
N PRO A 104 12.93 9.35 -17.10
CA PRO A 104 12.06 10.46 -17.49
C PRO A 104 10.77 10.45 -16.65
N ARG A 105 10.48 11.58 -16.01
CA ARG A 105 9.32 11.70 -15.11
C ARG A 105 8.08 12.10 -15.89
N ARG A 106 7.09 11.21 -15.98
CA ARG A 106 5.84 11.49 -16.71
C ARG A 106 4.69 10.69 -16.14
N VAL A 107 3.55 11.33 -15.88
CA VAL A 107 2.30 10.64 -15.52
C VAL A 107 1.65 10.10 -16.81
N PRO A 108 1.03 8.91 -16.81
CA PRO A 108 0.32 8.39 -17.98
C PRO A 108 -0.73 9.39 -18.47
N ARG A 109 -0.74 9.71 -19.76
CA ARG A 109 -1.68 10.68 -20.36
C ARG A 109 -3.14 10.31 -20.09
N LEU A 110 -3.43 9.01 -20.07
CA LEU A 110 -4.78 8.50 -19.78
C LEU A 110 -5.29 8.99 -18.42
N VAL A 111 -4.43 9.13 -17.41
CA VAL A 111 -4.84 9.62 -16.08
C VAL A 111 -5.38 11.05 -16.20
N TYR A 112 -4.69 11.92 -16.94
CA TYR A 112 -5.16 13.29 -17.18
C TYR A 112 -6.44 13.33 -18.02
N PHE A 113 -6.55 12.51 -19.06
CA PHE A 113 -7.76 12.46 -19.89
C PHE A 113 -8.98 11.98 -19.10
N VAL A 114 -8.81 10.94 -18.28
CA VAL A 114 -9.86 10.44 -17.41
C VAL A 114 -10.25 11.51 -16.40
N PHE A 115 -9.29 12.15 -15.72
CA PHE A 115 -9.56 13.19 -14.73
C PHE A 115 -10.28 14.41 -15.34
N LEU A 116 -9.78 14.94 -16.47
CA LEU A 116 -10.42 16.06 -17.18
C LEU A 116 -11.79 15.66 -17.76
N GLY A 117 -11.91 14.44 -18.26
CA GLY A 117 -13.17 13.89 -18.75
C GLY A 117 -14.23 13.84 -17.67
N MET A 118 -13.86 13.46 -16.44
CA MET A 118 -14.78 13.48 -15.30
C MET A 118 -15.17 14.89 -14.88
N ILE A 119 -14.24 15.85 -14.85
CA ILE A 119 -14.56 17.26 -14.57
C ILE A 119 -15.52 17.81 -15.63
N ALA A 120 -15.27 17.55 -16.91
CA ALA A 120 -16.15 17.95 -17.99
C ALA A 120 -17.53 17.29 -17.88
N TRP A 121 -17.57 16.02 -17.45
CA TRP A 121 -18.79 15.28 -17.19
C TRP A 121 -19.60 15.86 -16.03
N ASP A 122 -18.93 16.29 -14.95
CA ASP A 122 -19.58 16.97 -13.82
C ASP A 122 -20.13 18.33 -14.24
N ALA A 123 -19.38 19.10 -15.03
CA ALA A 123 -19.86 20.37 -15.57
C ALA A 123 -21.09 20.18 -16.48
N LEU A 124 -21.09 19.13 -17.30
CA LEU A 124 -22.25 18.77 -18.12
C LEU A 124 -23.44 18.36 -17.26
N ALA A 125 -23.22 17.54 -16.22
CA ALA A 125 -24.27 17.14 -15.30
C ALA A 125 -24.88 18.35 -14.57
N LEU A 126 -24.05 19.30 -14.10
CA LEU A 126 -24.52 20.56 -13.53
C LEU A 126 -25.39 21.35 -14.51
N ALA A 127 -24.95 21.48 -15.76
CA ALA A 127 -25.71 22.17 -16.81
C ALA A 127 -27.05 21.47 -17.11
N LEU A 128 -27.05 20.14 -17.16
CA LEU A 128 -28.26 19.34 -17.34
C LEU A 128 -29.23 19.50 -16.17
N TRP A 129 -28.73 19.54 -14.93
CA TRP A 129 -29.56 19.80 -13.76
C TRP A 129 -30.13 21.22 -13.72
N ALA A 130 -29.40 22.21 -14.24
CA ALA A 130 -29.91 23.55 -14.40
C ALA A 130 -31.04 23.62 -15.46
N ALA A 131 -30.96 22.82 -16.52
CA ALA A 131 -31.97 22.75 -17.57
C ALA A 131 -33.18 21.87 -17.20
N PHE A 132 -32.95 20.81 -16.42
CA PHE A 132 -33.95 19.83 -16.00
C PHE A 132 -33.95 19.71 -14.47
N PRO A 133 -34.54 20.68 -13.75
CA PRO A 133 -34.52 20.71 -12.28
C PRO A 133 -35.26 19.52 -11.65
N ASP A 134 -36.28 18.99 -12.33
CA ASP A 134 -37.02 17.79 -11.93
C ASP A 134 -36.20 16.50 -12.10
N GLY A 135 -35.12 16.59 -12.87
CA GLY A 135 -34.06 15.60 -12.99
C GLY A 135 -34.07 14.77 -14.25
N TRP A 136 -32.98 14.00 -14.42
CA TRP A 136 -32.74 13.20 -15.62
C TRP A 136 -33.71 12.03 -15.78
N ARG A 137 -34.57 11.74 -14.78
CA ARG A 137 -35.73 10.84 -14.92
C ARG A 137 -36.61 11.25 -16.09
N GLU A 138 -36.91 12.55 -16.21
CA GLU A 138 -37.77 13.05 -17.28
C GLU A 138 -37.15 12.80 -18.66
N LEU A 139 -35.84 13.03 -18.81
CA LEU A 139 -35.10 12.74 -20.03
C LEU A 139 -35.11 11.24 -20.35
N GLY A 140 -34.94 10.39 -19.34
CA GLY A 140 -35.00 8.94 -19.46
C GLY A 140 -36.36 8.44 -19.95
N LEU A 141 -37.45 8.94 -19.35
CA LEU A 141 -38.82 8.58 -19.71
C LEU A 141 -39.18 8.99 -21.15
N ARG A 142 -38.65 10.12 -21.63
CA ARG A 142 -38.88 10.60 -23.01
C ARG A 142 -38.10 9.82 -24.06
N THR A 143 -36.96 9.24 -23.70
CA THR A 143 -36.05 8.59 -24.66
C THR A 143 -36.21 7.06 -24.65
N SER A 144 -35.84 6.41 -23.55
CA SER A 144 -36.08 4.99 -23.28
C SER A 144 -35.99 4.74 -21.79
N TYR A 145 -37.09 4.26 -21.21
CA TYR A 145 -37.14 3.90 -19.81
C TYR A 145 -36.19 2.75 -19.47
N VAL A 146 -36.05 1.75 -20.35
CA VAL A 146 -35.12 0.63 -20.13
C VAL A 146 -33.66 1.12 -20.06
N LEU A 147 -33.25 1.99 -20.97
CA LEU A 147 -31.88 2.55 -20.95
C LEU A 147 -31.64 3.39 -19.70
N TYR A 148 -32.61 4.24 -19.35
CA TYR A 148 -32.62 5.00 -18.09
C TYR A 148 -32.44 4.08 -16.89
N LEU A 149 -33.21 2.98 -16.82
CA LEU A 149 -33.18 2.03 -15.73
C LEU A 149 -31.82 1.33 -15.61
N VAL A 150 -31.18 0.96 -16.73
CA VAL A 150 -29.82 0.39 -16.73
C VAL A 150 -28.80 1.38 -16.14
N VAL A 151 -28.88 2.65 -16.53
CA VAL A 151 -28.00 3.71 -15.98
C VAL A 151 -28.29 3.93 -14.50
N LEU A 152 -29.56 3.97 -14.09
CA LEU A 152 -29.98 4.14 -12.70
C LEU A 152 -29.50 2.99 -11.80
N VAL A 153 -29.70 1.74 -12.22
CA VAL A 153 -29.23 0.56 -11.48
C VAL A 153 -27.70 0.56 -11.36
N SER A 154 -27.00 0.98 -12.41
CA SER A 154 -25.53 1.12 -12.37
C SER A 154 -25.10 2.21 -11.38
N LEU A 155 -25.78 3.36 -11.37
CA LEU A 155 -25.55 4.44 -10.41
C LEU A 155 -25.81 3.98 -8.97
N TRP A 156 -26.91 3.29 -8.71
CA TRP A 156 -27.22 2.73 -7.39
C TRP A 156 -26.19 1.72 -6.91
N LEU A 157 -25.71 0.84 -7.80
CA LEU A 157 -24.65 -0.10 -7.46
C LEU A 157 -23.36 0.65 -7.08
N MET A 158 -22.96 1.66 -7.84
CA MET A 158 -21.78 2.49 -7.52
C MET A 158 -21.96 3.25 -6.20
N LEU A 159 -23.13 3.84 -5.95
CA LEU A 159 -23.45 4.50 -4.68
C LEU A 159 -23.41 3.52 -3.52
N PHE A 160 -24.02 2.34 -3.67
CA PHE A 160 -24.03 1.31 -2.63
C PHE A 160 -22.61 0.83 -2.28
N VAL A 161 -21.78 0.55 -3.29
CA VAL A 161 -20.37 0.19 -3.09
C VAL A 161 -19.62 1.33 -2.41
N THR A 162 -19.85 2.57 -2.81
CA THR A 162 -19.22 3.76 -2.22
C THR A 162 -19.62 3.94 -0.76
N VAL A 163 -20.91 3.83 -0.44
CA VAL A 163 -21.46 3.90 0.93
C VAL A 163 -20.88 2.77 1.79
N ALA A 164 -20.93 1.53 1.30
CA ALA A 164 -20.39 0.36 2.00
C ALA A 164 -18.88 0.50 2.27
N ALA A 165 -18.11 0.91 1.27
CA ALA A 165 -16.67 1.14 1.43
C ALA A 165 -16.37 2.29 2.40
N SER A 166 -17.13 3.39 2.33
CA SER A 166 -16.93 4.56 3.19
C SER A 166 -17.32 4.31 4.64
N ILE A 167 -18.17 3.31 4.90
CA ILE A 167 -18.53 2.87 6.26
C ILE A 167 -17.54 1.82 6.77
N TYR A 168 -17.21 0.84 5.93
CA TYR A 168 -16.32 -0.25 6.31
C TYR A 168 -14.88 0.22 6.54
N LEU A 169 -14.31 1.03 5.63
CA LEU A 169 -12.88 1.39 5.67
C LEU A 169 -12.48 2.17 6.94
N PRO A 170 -13.17 3.25 7.36
CA PRO A 170 -12.80 3.97 8.57
C PRO A 170 -12.90 3.12 9.82
N VAL A 171 -13.97 2.32 9.95
CA VAL A 171 -14.18 1.43 11.10
C VAL A 171 -13.11 0.34 11.13
N TYR A 172 -12.81 -0.27 9.98
CA TYR A 172 -11.75 -1.28 9.86
C TYR A 172 -10.38 -0.72 10.27
N VAL A 173 -10.01 0.48 9.79
CA VAL A 173 -8.73 1.09 10.14
C VAL A 173 -8.69 1.49 11.62
N PHE A 174 -9.78 2.04 12.15
CA PHE A 174 -9.86 2.42 13.56
C PHE A 174 -9.76 1.20 14.48
N ASP A 175 -10.52 0.13 14.21
CA ASP A 175 -10.48 -1.12 14.97
C ASP A 175 -9.09 -1.75 14.94
N ASN A 176 -8.46 -1.81 13.76
CA ASN A 176 -7.08 -2.31 13.64
C ASN A 176 -6.08 -1.48 14.46
N GLN A 177 -6.24 -0.16 14.53
CA GLN A 177 -5.38 0.70 15.35
C GLN A 177 -5.63 0.54 16.85
N MET A 178 -6.89 0.44 17.28
CA MET A 178 -7.25 0.20 18.68
C MET A 178 -6.71 -1.14 19.16
N ARG A 179 -6.80 -2.19 18.33
CA ARG A 179 -6.19 -3.49 18.62
C ARG A 179 -4.68 -3.40 18.74
N LYS A 180 -4.00 -2.69 17.81
CA LYS A 180 -2.55 -2.45 17.90
C LYS A 180 -2.17 -1.72 19.19
N PHE A 181 -2.99 -0.78 19.65
CA PHE A 181 -2.77 -0.06 20.90
C PHE A 181 -2.96 -0.97 22.12
N ALA A 182 -4.06 -1.73 22.16
CA ALA A 182 -4.33 -2.70 23.22
C ALA A 182 -3.25 -3.79 23.32
N ASP A 183 -2.76 -4.28 22.18
CA ASP A 183 -1.64 -5.23 22.12
C ASP A 183 -0.33 -4.65 22.67
N ALA A 184 -0.09 -3.37 22.42
CA ALA A 184 1.08 -2.67 22.93
C ALA A 184 0.99 -2.48 24.46
N GLU A 185 -0.19 -2.13 24.98
CA GLU A 185 -0.44 -1.97 26.41
C GLU A 185 -0.40 -3.31 27.18
N ALA A 186 -0.86 -4.40 26.56
CA ALA A 186 -0.77 -5.76 27.12
C ALA A 186 0.68 -6.31 27.21
N GLY A 187 1.69 -5.49 26.94
CA GLY A 187 3.11 -5.79 27.19
C GLY A 187 3.68 -6.90 26.30
N GLY A 188 3.05 -7.18 25.15
CA GLY A 188 3.50 -8.22 24.22
C GLY A 188 3.63 -9.62 24.82
N ARG A 189 3.01 -9.88 25.98
CA ARG A 189 3.08 -11.16 26.72
C ARG A 189 2.02 -12.15 26.29
N ARG A 190 0.94 -11.71 25.61
CA ARG A 190 0.03 -12.65 24.93
C ARG A 190 0.81 -13.38 23.85
N SER A 191 0.95 -14.68 24.05
CA SER A 191 1.75 -15.58 23.25
C SER A 191 1.43 -15.41 21.76
N LEU A 192 2.42 -14.94 20.99
CA LEU A 192 2.35 -14.84 19.52
C LEU A 192 2.09 -16.21 18.83
N MET A 193 2.10 -17.32 19.57
CA MET A 193 1.75 -18.64 19.05
C MET A 193 0.24 -18.86 18.89
N ASP A 194 -0.61 -18.07 19.55
CA ASP A 194 -2.08 -18.11 19.38
C ASP A 194 -2.58 -17.01 18.41
N ALA A 195 -1.65 -16.28 17.77
CA ALA A 195 -1.94 -15.07 17.01
C ALA A 195 -2.24 -15.33 15.53
N GLU A 196 -3.25 -16.16 15.27
CA GLU A 196 -4.18 -15.86 14.18
C GLU A 196 -5.59 -15.83 14.77
N PRO A 197 -6.02 -14.74 15.44
CA PRO A 197 -7.42 -14.42 15.27
C PRO A 197 -7.58 -14.22 13.74
N PRO A 198 -8.50 -14.94 13.08
CA PRO A 198 -8.90 -14.57 11.72
C PRO A 198 -9.20 -13.07 11.71
N PRO A 199 -9.14 -12.37 10.57
CA PRO A 199 -9.57 -10.98 10.49
C PRO A 199 -10.99 -10.91 11.05
N GLN A 200 -11.10 -10.57 12.34
CA GLN A 200 -12.37 -10.52 13.01
C GLN A 200 -13.05 -9.32 12.38
N SER A 201 -14.28 -9.54 11.94
CA SER A 201 -15.11 -8.47 11.41
C SER A 201 -15.00 -7.25 12.32
N PRO A 202 -14.93 -6.03 11.76
CA PRO A 202 -14.94 -4.81 12.57
C PRO A 202 -16.07 -4.87 13.59
N ASP A 203 -15.87 -4.27 14.76
CA ASP A 203 -16.88 -4.24 15.81
C ASP A 203 -18.23 -3.77 15.23
N ALA A 204 -19.20 -4.69 15.21
CA ALA A 204 -20.49 -4.47 14.60
C ALA A 204 -21.20 -3.28 15.26
N VAL A 205 -20.95 -3.04 16.55
CA VAL A 205 -21.52 -1.90 17.29
C VAL A 205 -20.97 -0.58 16.75
N ALA A 206 -19.66 -0.48 16.53
CA ALA A 206 -19.05 0.72 15.95
C ALA A 206 -19.52 0.96 14.51
N LEU A 207 -19.67 -0.11 13.72
CA LEU A 207 -20.19 -0.03 12.35
C LEU A 207 -21.63 0.49 12.32
N ILE A 208 -22.51 -0.08 13.16
CA ILE A 208 -23.92 0.34 13.26
C ILE A 208 -24.00 1.77 13.79
N GLY A 209 -23.21 2.13 14.81
CA GLY A 209 -23.18 3.49 15.36
C GLY A 209 -22.75 4.53 14.33
N TYR A 210 -21.71 4.24 13.56
CA TYR A 210 -21.26 5.11 12.47
C TYR A 210 -22.30 5.24 11.35
N TRP A 211 -22.93 4.12 10.96
CA TRP A 211 -24.04 4.12 9.99
C TRP A 211 -25.21 4.98 10.47
N MET A 212 -25.68 4.79 11.71
CA MET A 212 -26.80 5.55 12.28
C MET A 212 -26.51 7.05 12.35
N LEU A 213 -25.28 7.43 12.73
CA LEU A 213 -24.85 8.81 12.73
C LEU A 213 -24.88 9.41 11.31
N ALA A 214 -24.33 8.69 10.32
CA ALA A 214 -24.35 9.14 8.93
C ALA A 214 -25.79 9.31 8.40
N MET A 215 -26.70 8.39 8.73
CA MET A 215 -28.12 8.48 8.38
C MET A 215 -28.77 9.70 9.01
N LEU A 216 -28.55 9.97 10.31
CA LEU A 216 -29.10 11.13 11.00
C LEU A 216 -28.63 12.45 10.36
N VAL A 217 -27.32 12.57 10.09
CA VAL A 217 -26.74 13.76 9.46
C VAL A 217 -27.31 13.96 8.05
N THR A 218 -27.48 12.87 7.29
CA THR A 218 -28.05 12.88 5.94
C THR A 218 -29.47 13.44 5.90
N LEU A 219 -30.28 13.15 6.92
CA LEU A 219 -31.66 13.62 6.99
C LEU A 219 -31.79 15.12 7.32
N VAL A 220 -30.79 15.69 8.00
CA VAL A 220 -30.87 17.07 8.50
C VAL A 220 -30.05 18.04 7.64
N THR A 221 -29.04 17.55 6.91
CA THR A 221 -27.98 18.40 6.39
C THR A 221 -27.87 18.29 4.86
N PRO A 222 -27.85 19.43 4.12
CA PRO A 222 -27.74 19.43 2.66
C PRO A 222 -26.44 18.77 2.13
N PRO A 223 -26.49 17.99 1.06
CA PRO A 223 -25.31 17.29 0.52
C PRO A 223 -24.28 18.19 -0.17
N VAL A 224 -24.60 19.47 -0.44
CA VAL A 224 -23.66 20.46 -1.01
C VAL A 224 -22.36 20.56 -0.21
N TYR A 225 -22.40 20.38 1.11
CA TYR A 225 -21.20 20.44 1.95
C TYR A 225 -20.23 19.28 1.68
N GLY A 226 -20.75 18.07 1.44
CA GLY A 226 -19.93 16.93 1.03
C GLY A 226 -19.30 17.14 -0.34
N LEU A 227 -20.07 17.72 -1.28
CA LEU A 227 -19.57 18.08 -2.62
C LEU A 227 -18.45 19.14 -2.56
N ILE A 228 -18.62 20.19 -1.74
CA ILE A 228 -17.59 21.21 -1.52
C ILE A 228 -16.32 20.57 -0.94
N LEU A 229 -16.46 19.67 0.05
CA LEU A 229 -15.32 18.97 0.63
C LEU A 229 -14.59 18.11 -0.42
N CYS A 230 -15.31 17.39 -1.29
CA CYS A 230 -14.71 16.67 -2.41
C CYS A 230 -13.93 17.61 -3.34
N GLY A 231 -14.50 18.78 -3.66
CA GLY A 231 -13.82 19.80 -4.48
C GLY A 231 -12.53 20.30 -3.83
N VAL A 232 -12.56 20.62 -2.53
CA VAL A 232 -11.36 21.04 -1.77
C VAL A 232 -10.29 19.95 -1.78
N VAL A 233 -10.67 18.69 -1.52
CA VAL A 233 -9.74 17.56 -1.52
C VAL A 233 -9.14 17.34 -2.92
N ALA A 234 -9.93 17.45 -3.98
CA ALA A 234 -9.44 17.32 -5.35
C ALA A 234 -8.41 18.43 -5.70
N VAL A 235 -8.69 19.68 -5.31
CA VAL A 235 -7.77 20.81 -5.50
C VAL A 235 -6.49 20.63 -4.69
N LEU A 236 -6.59 20.27 -3.40
CA LEU A 236 -5.42 20.02 -2.55
C LEU A 236 -4.56 18.86 -3.09
N SER A 237 -5.19 17.80 -3.58
CA SER A 237 -4.50 16.69 -4.25
C SER A 237 -3.77 17.14 -5.51
N LEU A 238 -4.38 17.99 -6.34
CA LEU A 238 -3.75 18.52 -7.54
C LEU A 238 -2.55 19.41 -7.19
N VAL A 239 -2.68 20.28 -6.18
CA VAL A 239 -1.58 21.10 -5.66
C VAL A 239 -0.46 20.20 -5.12
N SER A 240 -0.79 19.18 -4.32
CA SER A 240 0.17 18.20 -3.79
C SER A 240 0.95 17.48 -4.91
N CYS A 241 0.30 17.18 -6.05
CA CYS A 241 0.97 16.57 -7.21
C CYS A 241 2.08 17.45 -7.81
N THR A 242 1.97 18.78 -7.67
CA THR A 242 2.96 19.72 -8.21
C THR A 242 4.17 19.93 -7.29
N LEU A 243 4.05 19.58 -6.01
CA LEU A 243 5.13 19.78 -5.05
C LEU A 243 6.34 18.89 -5.40
N PRO A 244 7.57 19.41 -5.26
CA PRO A 244 8.77 18.61 -5.44
C PRO A 244 8.86 17.54 -4.36
N THR A 245 9.24 16.33 -4.76
CA THR A 245 9.43 15.18 -3.88
C THR A 245 10.87 14.71 -4.01
N GLU A 246 11.60 14.69 -2.90
CA GLU A 246 12.98 14.18 -2.83
C GLU A 246 13.00 12.85 -2.06
N GLY A 247 13.77 11.88 -2.55
CA GLY A 247 14.07 10.65 -1.82
C GLY A 247 12.98 9.57 -1.75
N ASP A 248 11.82 9.79 -2.36
CA ASP A 248 10.75 8.77 -2.40
C ASP A 248 11.03 7.68 -3.44
N ALA A 249 10.49 6.48 -3.20
CA ALA A 249 10.36 5.45 -4.23
C ALA A 249 9.52 5.96 -5.41
N ASN A 250 9.92 5.58 -6.62
CA ASN A 250 9.14 5.88 -7.82
C ASN A 250 8.38 4.63 -8.25
N ILE A 251 7.21 4.84 -8.83
CA ILE A 251 6.53 3.83 -9.62
C ILE A 251 6.99 4.00 -11.07
N LEU A 252 7.48 2.92 -11.65
CA LEU A 252 7.80 2.82 -13.06
C LEU A 252 6.58 2.36 -13.83
N TRP A 253 6.41 2.88 -15.03
CA TRP A 253 5.37 2.40 -15.93
C TRP A 253 5.82 2.41 -17.38
N ARG A 254 5.29 1.45 -18.15
CA ARG A 254 5.39 1.38 -19.61
C ARG A 254 4.01 1.12 -20.22
N THR A 255 3.79 1.58 -21.45
CA THR A 255 2.54 1.32 -22.18
C THR A 255 2.54 -0.14 -22.63
N GLY A 256 1.53 -0.91 -22.23
CA GLY A 256 1.33 -2.28 -22.69
C GLY A 256 1.00 -2.30 -24.18
N GLY A 257 1.37 -3.39 -24.88
CA GLY A 257 0.85 -3.67 -26.22
C GLY A 257 1.75 -3.34 -27.41
N ARG A 258 2.93 -2.74 -27.24
CA ARG A 258 3.94 -2.67 -28.33
C ARG A 258 5.35 -2.90 -27.80
N LYS A 259 6.00 -3.99 -28.25
CA LYS A 259 7.44 -4.29 -28.08
C LYS A 259 8.39 -3.18 -28.59
N VAL A 260 7.87 -2.06 -29.09
CA VAL A 260 8.60 -1.03 -29.86
C VAL A 260 8.83 0.26 -29.06
N SER A 261 8.17 0.46 -27.91
CA SER A 261 8.45 1.62 -27.04
C SER A 261 9.19 1.17 -25.77
N PRO A 262 10.53 1.18 -25.75
CA PRO A 262 11.33 0.79 -24.58
C PRO A 262 11.36 1.87 -23.48
N VAL A 263 10.74 3.03 -23.70
CA VAL A 263 10.87 4.15 -22.76
C VAL A 263 10.02 3.91 -21.53
N ILE A 264 10.70 3.66 -20.42
CA ILE A 264 10.09 3.52 -19.10
C ILE A 264 10.07 4.88 -18.43
N TYR A 265 8.91 5.25 -17.95
CA TYR A 265 8.70 6.51 -17.24
C TYR A 265 8.62 6.26 -15.75
N SER A 266 9.07 7.24 -14.96
CA SER A 266 8.94 7.22 -13.51
C SER A 266 7.91 8.22 -13.02
N VAL A 267 7.19 7.87 -11.96
CA VAL A 267 6.30 8.78 -11.23
C VAL A 267 6.56 8.60 -9.74
N PRO A 268 6.90 9.67 -9.00
CA PRO A 268 7.05 9.59 -7.55
C PRO A 268 5.79 9.01 -6.89
N MET A 269 5.95 8.08 -5.96
CA MET A 269 4.84 7.40 -5.27
C MET A 269 3.84 8.40 -4.65
N ARG A 270 4.32 9.48 -4.04
CA ARG A 270 3.46 10.53 -3.45
C ARG A 270 2.57 11.22 -4.48
N ARG A 271 3.03 11.39 -5.73
CA ARG A 271 2.19 11.96 -6.80
C ARG A 271 1.09 10.98 -7.19
N ILE A 272 1.37 9.68 -7.25
CA ILE A 272 0.34 8.67 -7.54
C ILE A 272 -0.70 8.61 -6.42
N LEU A 273 -0.28 8.63 -5.16
CA LEU A 273 -1.21 8.70 -4.04
C LEU A 273 -2.08 9.96 -4.10
N SER A 274 -1.48 11.12 -4.40
CA SER A 274 -2.21 12.38 -4.54
C SER A 274 -3.21 12.32 -5.71
N LEU A 275 -2.81 11.77 -6.87
CA LEU A 275 -3.69 11.57 -8.03
C LEU A 275 -4.82 10.59 -7.72
N ALA A 276 -4.54 9.49 -7.02
CA ALA A 276 -5.56 8.50 -6.64
C ALA A 276 -6.60 9.10 -5.68
N VAL A 277 -6.15 9.87 -4.68
CA VAL A 277 -7.06 10.61 -3.77
C VAL A 277 -7.87 11.66 -4.54
N GLY A 278 -7.23 12.42 -5.44
CA GLY A 278 -7.92 13.39 -6.28
C GLY A 278 -8.98 12.75 -7.18
N PHE A 279 -8.64 11.64 -7.85
CA PHE A 279 -9.55 10.86 -8.70
C PHE A 279 -10.72 10.29 -7.90
N ALA A 280 -10.47 9.67 -6.75
CA ALA A 280 -11.52 9.17 -5.87
C ALA A 280 -12.46 10.30 -5.41
N SER A 281 -11.90 11.47 -5.10
CA SER A 281 -12.69 12.65 -4.70
C SER A 281 -13.61 13.15 -5.81
N VAL A 282 -13.09 13.26 -7.05
CA VAL A 282 -13.90 13.64 -8.22
C VAL A 282 -14.95 12.57 -8.53
N LEU A 283 -14.60 11.29 -8.44
CA LEU A 283 -15.57 10.20 -8.63
C LEU A 283 -16.75 10.27 -7.65
N ILE A 284 -16.46 10.49 -6.35
CA ILE A 284 -17.51 10.63 -5.35
C ILE A 284 -18.32 11.91 -5.60
N ALA A 285 -17.68 13.02 -5.98
CA ALA A 285 -18.37 14.25 -6.38
C ALA A 285 -19.34 14.01 -7.56
N THR A 286 -18.90 13.29 -8.60
CA THR A 286 -19.74 12.88 -9.73
C THR A 286 -20.94 12.08 -9.25
N LEU A 287 -20.74 11.08 -8.39
CA LEU A 287 -21.84 10.27 -7.87
C LEU A 287 -22.85 11.09 -7.08
N ILE A 288 -22.39 12.01 -6.21
CA ILE A 288 -23.26 12.91 -5.44
C ILE A 288 -24.04 13.84 -6.38
N LEU A 289 -23.37 14.42 -7.37
CA LEU A 289 -23.99 15.33 -8.32
C LEU A 289 -25.06 14.64 -9.18
N TRP A 290 -24.79 13.43 -9.68
CA TRP A 290 -25.73 12.66 -10.49
C TRP A 290 -26.95 12.16 -9.70
N SER A 291 -26.80 11.97 -8.40
CA SER A 291 -27.85 11.43 -7.53
C SER A 291 -28.69 12.50 -6.85
N CYS A 292 -28.07 13.57 -6.34
CA CYS A 292 -28.77 14.67 -5.66
C CYS A 292 -29.22 15.78 -6.61
N GLY A 293 -28.45 16.07 -7.66
CA GLY A 293 -28.85 16.99 -8.72
C GLY A 293 -29.25 18.39 -8.29
N GLY A 294 -30.42 18.85 -8.75
CA GLY A 294 -30.99 20.15 -8.36
C GLY A 294 -31.30 20.29 -6.86
N ARG A 295 -31.21 19.21 -6.08
CA ARG A 295 -31.51 19.17 -4.64
C ARG A 295 -30.27 19.25 -3.74
N LEU A 296 -29.11 19.64 -4.28
CA LEU A 296 -27.87 19.70 -3.50
C LEU A 296 -27.95 20.60 -2.25
N THR A 297 -28.79 21.63 -2.31
CA THR A 297 -28.92 22.66 -1.27
C THR A 297 -30.00 22.37 -0.22
N ALA A 298 -30.75 21.30 -0.37
CA ALA A 298 -31.82 20.92 0.56
C ALA A 298 -31.60 19.49 1.11
N PRO A 299 -32.05 19.19 2.33
CA PRO A 299 -32.09 17.82 2.81
C PRO A 299 -33.07 16.98 1.96
N PRO A 300 -32.88 15.65 1.90
CA PRO A 300 -33.77 14.77 1.16
C PRO A 300 -35.19 14.80 1.75
N THR A 301 -36.20 15.03 0.92
CA THR A 301 -37.63 15.01 1.29
C THR A 301 -38.33 13.78 0.72
N LEU A 302 -39.36 13.28 1.39
CA LEU A 302 -40.15 12.12 0.94
C LEU A 302 -41.03 12.43 -0.28
N ASP A 303 -41.36 13.70 -0.53
CA ASP A 303 -42.21 14.14 -1.65
C ASP A 303 -41.48 14.18 -3.00
N SER A 304 -40.20 13.82 -3.01
CA SER A 304 -39.36 13.82 -4.20
C SER A 304 -39.73 12.66 -5.14
N GLN A 305 -39.63 12.87 -6.46
CA GLN A 305 -39.76 11.78 -7.44
C GLN A 305 -38.59 10.79 -7.42
N MET A 306 -37.46 11.19 -6.83
CA MET A 306 -36.21 10.41 -6.77
C MET A 306 -35.70 10.33 -5.32
N VAL A 307 -36.53 9.79 -4.42
CA VAL A 307 -36.23 9.74 -2.97
C VAL A 307 -35.08 8.80 -2.68
N VAL A 308 -35.11 7.57 -3.19
CA VAL A 308 -34.08 6.55 -2.97
C VAL A 308 -32.73 7.04 -3.52
N THR A 309 -32.76 7.58 -4.74
CA THR A 309 -31.54 8.05 -5.42
C THR A 309 -30.93 9.25 -4.71
N GLY A 310 -31.74 10.27 -4.40
CA GLY A 310 -31.29 11.45 -3.68
C GLY A 310 -30.79 11.12 -2.26
N PHE A 311 -31.44 10.18 -1.59
CA PHE A 311 -31.05 9.70 -0.26
C PHE A 311 -29.69 8.99 -0.28
N LEU A 312 -29.48 8.03 -1.20
CA LEU A 312 -28.19 7.35 -1.35
C LEU A 312 -27.06 8.32 -1.70
N GLY A 313 -27.35 9.31 -2.55
CA GLY A 313 -26.43 10.40 -2.88
C GLY A 313 -26.05 11.25 -1.68
N ALA A 314 -27.04 11.66 -0.89
CA ALA A 314 -26.82 12.46 0.30
C ALA A 314 -26.08 11.66 1.39
N LEU A 315 -26.38 10.36 1.52
CA LEU A 315 -25.66 9.46 2.40
C LEU A 315 -24.18 9.33 1.99
N ALA A 316 -23.91 9.14 0.69
CA ALA A 316 -22.54 9.12 0.18
C ALA A 316 -21.80 10.45 0.48
N ALA A 317 -22.47 11.60 0.32
CA ALA A 317 -21.90 12.91 0.61
C ALA A 317 -21.45 13.06 2.07
N TRP A 318 -22.22 12.52 3.03
CA TRP A 318 -21.90 12.63 4.45
C TRP A 318 -20.93 11.57 4.97
N LEU A 319 -20.60 10.57 4.16
CA LEU A 319 -19.53 9.62 4.45
C LEU A 319 -18.15 10.11 3.97
N VAL A 320 -18.12 11.07 3.04
CA VAL A 320 -16.87 11.69 2.54
C VAL A 320 -15.98 12.21 3.68
N PRO A 321 -16.48 12.97 4.68
CA PRO A 321 -15.63 13.47 5.76
C PRO A 321 -14.89 12.35 6.51
N GLY A 322 -15.52 11.20 6.74
CA GLY A 322 -14.88 10.04 7.38
C GLY A 322 -13.74 9.47 6.55
N VAL A 323 -13.96 9.31 5.24
CA VAL A 323 -12.93 8.85 4.29
C VAL A 323 -11.79 9.86 4.15
N VAL A 324 -12.09 11.16 4.13
CA VAL A 324 -11.09 12.23 4.08
C VAL A 324 -10.25 12.26 5.35
N LEU A 325 -10.88 12.18 6.53
CA LEU A 325 -10.18 12.10 7.81
C LEU A 325 -9.25 10.87 7.84
N LEU A 326 -9.75 9.73 7.36
CA LEU A 326 -8.95 8.51 7.21
C LEU A 326 -7.76 8.72 6.27
N GLY A 327 -7.97 9.34 5.12
CA GLY A 327 -6.92 9.67 4.16
C GLY A 327 -5.85 10.59 4.77
N VAL A 328 -6.27 11.64 5.48
CA VAL A 328 -5.37 12.56 6.21
C VAL A 328 -4.58 11.81 7.28
N TYR A 329 -5.24 10.95 8.06
CA TYR A 329 -4.60 10.12 9.07
C TYR A 329 -3.55 9.19 8.44
N GLN A 330 -3.87 8.51 7.33
CA GLN A 330 -2.94 7.63 6.64
C GLN A 330 -1.76 8.41 6.03
N LEU A 331 -2.00 9.56 5.40
CA LEU A 331 -0.93 10.44 4.90
C LEU A 331 -0.02 10.92 6.02
N PHE A 332 -0.60 11.30 7.17
CA PHE A 332 0.16 11.69 8.35
C PHE A 332 0.97 10.53 8.91
N ARG A 333 0.39 9.33 8.97
CA ARG A 333 1.08 8.10 9.38
C ARG A 333 2.22 7.80 8.41
N PHE A 334 2.01 7.78 7.11
CA PHE A 334 3.07 7.58 6.11
C PHE A 334 4.19 8.60 6.28
N ARG A 335 3.85 9.88 6.48
CA ARG A 335 4.84 10.94 6.71
C ARG A 335 5.62 10.77 8.03
N ARG A 336 5.02 10.18 9.06
CA ARG A 336 5.69 9.83 10.31
C ARG A 336 6.55 8.57 10.17
N MET A 337 6.11 7.62 9.36
CA MET A 337 6.78 6.34 9.16
C MET A 337 7.89 6.38 8.10
N ASP A 338 7.98 7.48 7.35
CA ASP A 338 8.99 7.70 6.32
C ASP A 338 10.40 7.74 6.92
N PRO A 339 11.26 6.74 6.61
CA PRO A 339 12.63 6.67 7.12
C PRO A 339 13.59 7.63 6.42
N THR A 340 13.17 8.32 5.35
CA THR A 340 13.98 9.39 4.75
C THR A 340 13.98 10.66 5.62
N ARG A 341 12.92 10.85 6.42
CA ARG A 341 12.79 11.99 7.32
C ARG A 341 13.65 11.77 8.54
N ARG A 342 14.74 12.52 8.67
CA ARG A 342 15.65 12.44 9.82
C ARG A 342 14.94 12.82 11.12
N ASP A 343 14.97 11.93 12.10
CA ASP A 343 14.55 12.22 13.48
C ASP A 343 15.81 12.42 14.32
N PRO A 344 15.98 13.61 14.93
CA PRO A 344 17.21 13.93 15.65
C PRO A 344 17.44 12.98 16.83
N LEU A 345 18.72 12.74 17.13
CA LEU A 345 19.15 12.05 18.33
C LEU A 345 18.51 12.64 19.57
N THR A 346 18.04 11.78 20.49
CA THR A 346 17.56 12.21 21.80
C THR A 346 18.60 11.85 22.86
N VAL A 347 19.09 12.87 23.56
CA VAL A 347 20.04 12.73 24.66
C VAL A 347 19.29 12.93 25.97
N ARG A 348 19.38 11.94 26.86
CA ARG A 348 18.81 12.02 28.21
C ARG A 348 19.85 12.59 29.14
N VAL A 349 19.56 13.71 29.79
CA VAL A 349 20.46 14.36 30.74
C VAL A 349 19.94 14.13 32.16
N ASP A 350 20.69 13.35 32.92
CA ASP A 350 20.47 13.07 34.34
C ASP A 350 21.40 13.93 35.21
N GLY A 351 20.91 14.35 36.37
CA GLY A 351 21.62 15.18 37.35
C GLY A 351 20.68 15.65 38.46
N THR A 352 21.23 15.97 39.63
CA THR A 352 20.44 16.40 40.80
C THR A 352 19.91 17.82 40.61
N ASP A 353 20.75 18.73 40.13
CA ASP A 353 20.41 20.16 40.10
C ASP A 353 19.64 20.53 38.83
N GLN A 354 18.40 20.98 39.01
CA GLN A 354 17.55 21.48 37.93
C GLN A 354 18.19 22.61 37.08
N PRO A 355 18.82 23.66 37.66
CA PRO A 355 19.40 24.73 36.86
C PRO A 355 20.56 24.24 35.98
N ILE A 356 21.40 23.35 36.52
CA ILE A 356 22.54 22.77 35.80
C ILE A 356 22.03 21.89 34.65
N ARG A 357 21.00 21.07 34.88
CA ARG A 357 20.36 20.26 33.83
C ARG A 357 19.81 21.10 32.69
N VAL A 358 19.13 22.21 32.99
CA VAL A 358 18.60 23.11 31.95
C VAL A 358 19.73 23.72 31.12
N LEU A 359 20.83 24.12 31.77
CA LEU A 359 22.00 24.68 31.07
C LEU A 359 22.68 23.62 30.19
N ALA A 360 22.92 22.43 30.71
CA ALA A 360 23.43 21.30 29.95
C ALA A 360 22.53 20.96 28.75
N GLY A 361 21.21 20.93 28.94
CA GLY A 361 20.26 20.72 27.85
C GLY A 361 20.34 21.79 26.77
N LYS A 362 20.57 23.06 27.13
CA LYS A 362 20.81 24.13 26.14
C LYS A 362 22.10 23.90 25.36
N LEU A 363 23.18 23.47 26.02
CA LEU A 363 24.45 23.15 25.35
C LEU A 363 24.28 21.98 24.37
N VAL A 364 23.67 20.89 24.82
CA VAL A 364 23.43 19.69 24.02
C VAL A 364 22.53 19.99 22.82
N ARG A 365 21.47 20.82 22.96
CA ARG A 365 20.62 21.24 21.82
C ARG A 365 21.40 21.95 20.71
N ARG A 366 22.53 22.60 21.00
CA ARG A 366 23.39 23.22 19.96
C ARG A 366 24.00 22.20 19.02
N TRP A 367 24.07 20.93 19.41
CA TRP A 367 24.51 19.83 18.55
C TRP A 367 23.45 19.40 17.52
N GLY A 368 22.26 20.00 17.53
CA GLY A 368 21.14 19.60 16.67
C GLY A 368 20.39 18.37 17.17
N VAL A 369 20.53 18.03 18.45
CA VAL A 369 19.90 16.87 19.08
C VAL A 369 18.77 17.31 20.03
N ARG A 370 17.76 16.45 20.23
CA ARG A 370 16.72 16.63 21.24
C ARG A 370 17.26 16.27 22.62
N THR A 371 16.74 16.95 23.64
CA THR A 371 17.12 16.71 25.04
C THR A 371 15.92 16.30 25.86
N ALA A 372 16.05 15.22 26.61
CA ALA A 372 15.08 14.80 27.62
C ALA A 372 15.72 14.86 29.02
N PHE A 373 14.94 15.12 30.06
CA PHE A 373 15.41 15.22 31.44
C PHE A 373 14.73 14.14 32.30
N ALA A 374 15.47 13.49 33.22
CA ALA A 374 14.85 12.66 34.26
C ALA A 374 14.04 13.51 35.26
N PRO A 375 12.99 12.97 35.90
CA PRO A 375 12.45 11.62 35.79
C PRO A 375 11.33 11.55 34.73
N ALA A 376 11.63 11.79 33.45
CA ALA A 376 10.70 11.40 32.39
C ALA A 376 10.53 9.86 32.41
N PRO A 377 9.29 9.35 32.19
CA PRO A 377 9.06 7.93 32.04
C PRO A 377 10.01 7.36 30.98
N GLU A 378 10.44 6.13 31.19
CA GLU A 378 11.33 5.41 30.27
C GLU A 378 10.65 5.28 28.91
N VAL A 379 10.90 6.22 28.00
CA VAL A 379 10.38 6.17 26.64
C VAL A 379 11.17 5.10 25.89
N ASP A 380 10.49 4.16 25.23
CA ASP A 380 11.09 3.09 24.39
C ASP A 380 12.04 3.60 23.29
N ALA A 381 12.06 4.90 23.04
CA ALA A 381 12.96 5.54 22.09
C ALA A 381 14.44 5.31 22.46
N PRO A 382 15.31 5.02 21.46
CA PRO A 382 16.75 4.96 21.68
C PRO A 382 17.23 6.32 22.15
N HIS A 383 17.71 6.38 23.38
CA HIS A 383 18.27 7.56 23.99
C HIS A 383 19.67 7.27 24.50
N VAL A 384 20.54 8.26 24.32
CA VAL A 384 21.90 8.22 24.87
C VAL A 384 21.88 8.98 26.20
N GLY A 385 22.22 8.29 27.28
CA GLY A 385 22.24 8.88 28.62
C GLY A 385 23.54 9.62 28.89
N LEU A 386 23.42 10.84 29.41
CA LEU A 386 24.47 11.65 29.99
C LEU A 386 24.15 11.86 31.47
N ARG A 387 25.14 11.69 32.34
CA ARG A 387 25.05 11.99 33.76
C ARG A 387 25.97 13.17 34.07
N LEU A 388 25.40 14.26 34.55
CA LEU A 388 26.17 15.43 34.95
C LEU A 388 26.89 15.15 36.27
N VAL A 389 28.21 15.33 36.26
CA VAL A 389 29.09 15.12 37.41
C VAL A 389 30.09 16.29 37.54
N PRO A 390 30.74 16.48 38.70
CA PRO A 390 31.86 17.41 38.83
C PRO A 390 33.00 17.09 37.85
N ALA A 391 33.81 18.09 37.48
CA ALA A 391 34.90 17.95 36.50
C ALA A 391 35.88 16.81 36.83
N GLU A 392 36.20 16.62 38.10
CA GLU A 392 37.10 15.57 38.60
C GLU A 392 36.58 14.14 38.37
N GLN A 393 35.26 13.99 38.18
CA GLN A 393 34.60 12.69 37.97
C GLN A 393 34.20 12.48 36.50
N SER A 394 34.59 13.39 35.61
CA SER A 394 34.22 13.29 34.20
C SER A 394 34.95 12.13 33.52
N GLU A 395 34.19 11.31 32.80
CA GLU A 395 34.69 10.21 31.99
C GLU A 395 34.74 10.59 30.49
N ALA A 396 34.64 11.89 30.16
CA ALA A 396 34.54 12.37 28.78
C ALA A 396 35.76 11.98 27.91
N THR A 397 36.95 11.89 28.51
CA THR A 397 38.20 11.53 27.84
C THR A 397 38.63 10.08 28.07
N GLU A 398 37.91 9.31 28.88
CA GLU A 398 38.28 7.93 29.22
C GLU A 398 38.13 6.98 28.02
N PHE A 399 38.99 5.97 27.89
CA PHE A 399 38.96 5.05 26.76
C PHE A 399 37.69 4.16 26.74
N ASP A 400 37.29 3.60 27.89
CA ASP A 400 36.11 2.73 28.04
C ASP A 400 35.16 3.24 29.15
N PRO A 401 34.45 4.35 28.92
CA PRO A 401 33.62 4.98 29.94
C PRO A 401 32.35 4.18 30.24
N GLN A 402 31.82 4.34 31.46
CA GLN A 402 30.55 3.74 31.84
C GLN A 402 29.37 4.53 31.26
N TRP A 403 28.28 3.83 30.90
CA TRP A 403 27.06 4.46 30.37
C TRP A 403 25.92 4.37 31.38
N PRO A 404 25.17 5.45 31.69
CA PRO A 404 25.20 6.78 31.06
C PRO A 404 26.51 7.53 31.27
N LEU A 405 27.01 8.19 30.21
CA LEU A 405 28.34 8.81 30.20
C LEU A 405 28.41 9.95 31.22
N LYS A 406 29.35 9.84 32.15
CA LYS A 406 29.60 10.88 33.16
C LYS A 406 30.36 12.02 32.51
N VAL A 407 29.76 13.20 32.50
CA VAL A 407 30.33 14.40 31.86
C VAL A 407 30.21 15.61 32.77
N SER A 408 31.22 16.45 32.76
CA SER A 408 31.14 17.77 33.38
C SER A 408 30.44 18.77 32.45
N LEU A 409 30.05 19.91 33.01
CA LEU A 409 29.39 20.96 32.23
C LEU A 409 30.33 21.60 31.19
N ASP A 410 31.63 21.64 31.48
CA ASP A 410 32.63 22.18 30.57
C ASP A 410 32.90 21.24 29.40
N ASP A 411 32.85 19.92 29.61
CA ASP A 411 33.02 18.92 28.55
C ASP A 411 31.92 19.00 27.47
N LEU A 412 30.71 19.41 27.86
CA LEU A 412 29.59 19.61 26.93
C LEU A 412 29.83 20.74 25.92
N ARG A 413 30.84 21.59 26.14
CA ARG A 413 31.25 22.64 25.19
C ARG A 413 32.16 22.09 24.09
N GLY A 414 32.83 20.97 24.33
CA GLY A 414 33.73 20.33 23.37
C GLY A 414 33.02 19.37 22.41
N ASP A 415 33.67 19.07 21.28
CA ASP A 415 33.17 18.12 20.28
C ASP A 415 33.37 16.65 20.70
N THR A 416 34.30 16.35 21.61
CA THR A 416 34.61 14.98 22.06
C THR A 416 33.37 14.26 22.62
N VAL A 417 32.60 14.94 23.49
CA VAL A 417 31.38 14.35 24.06
C VAL A 417 30.32 14.15 22.97
N LYS A 418 30.17 15.11 22.07
CA LYS A 418 29.23 15.03 20.94
C LYS A 418 29.54 13.83 20.05
N GLU A 419 30.80 13.63 19.66
CA GLU A 419 31.24 12.48 18.86
C GLU A 419 30.98 11.14 19.56
N ARG A 420 31.30 11.04 20.86
CA ARG A 420 31.01 9.85 21.66
C ARG A 420 29.52 9.55 21.75
N VAL A 421 28.70 10.59 21.93
CA VAL A 421 27.24 10.48 21.99
C VAL A 421 26.67 9.99 20.66
N VAL A 422 27.14 10.54 19.53
CA VAL A 422 26.74 10.09 18.18
C VAL A 422 27.17 8.64 17.94
N ARG A 423 28.43 8.29 18.24
CA ARG A 423 28.93 6.92 18.08
C ARG A 423 28.17 5.92 18.95
N ARG A 424 27.85 6.31 20.19
CA ARG A 424 27.07 5.46 21.11
C ARG A 424 25.67 5.21 20.58
N ASP A 425 25.02 6.23 20.04
CA ASP A 425 23.70 6.11 19.43
C ASP A 425 23.74 5.11 18.27
N GLU A 426 24.69 5.25 17.34
CA GLU A 426 24.82 4.31 16.22
C GLU A 426 25.01 2.87 16.70
N ILE A 427 25.86 2.63 17.69
CA ILE A 427 26.06 1.29 18.29
C ILE A 427 24.73 0.74 18.85
N GLN A 428 23.94 1.57 19.54
CA GLN A 428 22.63 1.16 20.06
C GLN A 428 21.64 0.85 18.93
N LEU A 429 21.58 1.69 17.89
CA LEU A 429 20.71 1.49 16.74
C LEU A 429 21.02 0.18 16.01
N ARG A 430 22.31 -0.14 15.81
CA ARG A 430 22.76 -1.41 15.20
C ARG A 430 22.39 -2.63 16.04
N ARG A 431 22.63 -2.58 17.35
CA ARG A 431 22.27 -3.68 18.27
C ARG A 431 20.76 -3.92 18.26
N ARG A 432 19.96 -2.85 18.27
CA ARG A 432 18.49 -2.93 18.18
C ARG A 432 18.05 -3.50 16.84
N PHE A 433 18.66 -3.06 15.73
CA PHE A 433 18.38 -3.59 14.40
C PHE A 433 18.66 -5.09 14.31
N LEU A 434 19.88 -5.54 14.64
CA LEU A 434 20.28 -6.95 14.55
C LEU A 434 19.43 -7.84 15.47
N LYS A 435 19.20 -7.41 16.73
CA LYS A 435 18.34 -8.14 17.67
C LYS A 435 16.89 -8.21 17.18
N GLY A 436 16.36 -7.11 16.67
CA GLY A 436 14.99 -7.05 16.13
C GLY A 436 14.84 -7.92 14.88
N LEU A 437 15.82 -7.93 13.99
CA LEU A 437 15.83 -8.77 12.79
C LEU A 437 15.93 -10.26 13.13
N ALA A 438 16.80 -10.64 14.07
CA ALA A 438 16.89 -12.02 14.53
C ALA A 438 15.58 -12.49 15.17
N LYS A 439 14.92 -11.63 15.96
CA LYS A 439 13.58 -11.89 16.52
C LYS A 439 12.54 -12.04 15.40
N LEU A 440 12.53 -11.15 14.42
CA LEU A 440 11.61 -11.17 13.28
C LEU A 440 11.72 -12.46 12.48
N LEU A 441 12.94 -12.87 12.13
CA LEU A 441 13.17 -14.09 11.35
C LEU A 441 12.78 -15.34 12.14
N LYS A 442 13.15 -15.40 13.43
CA LYS A 442 12.75 -16.52 14.29
C LYS A 442 11.23 -16.66 14.38
N GLN A 443 10.50 -15.54 14.47
CA GLN A 443 9.05 -15.54 14.52
C GLN A 443 8.42 -15.89 13.18
N SER A 444 8.96 -15.35 12.09
CA SER A 444 8.41 -15.55 10.74
C SER A 444 8.64 -16.97 10.24
N ALA A 445 9.77 -17.59 10.60
CA ALA A 445 10.07 -18.99 10.27
C ALA A 445 9.03 -19.98 10.83
N LEU A 446 8.31 -19.64 11.90
CA LEU A 446 7.24 -20.49 12.44
C LEU A 446 5.92 -20.39 11.63
N LEU A 447 5.77 -19.36 10.81
CA LEU A 447 4.55 -19.07 10.04
C LEU A 447 4.66 -19.52 8.57
N VAL A 448 5.84 -19.98 8.16
CA VAL A 448 6.09 -20.45 6.81
C VAL A 448 5.63 -21.91 6.71
N PRO A 449 4.64 -22.21 5.85
CA PRO A 449 4.00 -23.53 5.81
C PRO A 449 4.80 -24.59 5.03
N GLU A 450 5.81 -24.19 4.26
CA GLU A 450 6.46 -25.05 3.27
C GLU A 450 7.97 -24.81 3.24
N GLU A 451 8.74 -25.89 3.02
CA GLU A 451 10.19 -25.80 2.86
C GLU A 451 10.56 -25.21 1.49
N GLY A 452 11.58 -24.35 1.46
CA GLY A 452 12.10 -23.70 0.26
C GLY A 452 11.49 -22.34 -0.03
N GLY A 453 12.13 -21.52 -0.88
CA GLY A 453 11.75 -20.12 -1.13
C GLY A 453 12.66 -19.13 -0.40
N GLY A 454 12.12 -17.98 0.00
CA GLY A 454 12.90 -16.98 0.72
C GLY A 454 12.14 -15.77 1.23
N PHE A 455 12.82 -14.97 2.05
CA PHE A 455 12.29 -13.76 2.67
C PHE A 455 12.84 -12.50 2.00
N TRP A 456 11.94 -11.60 1.64
CA TRP A 456 12.23 -10.23 1.27
C TRP A 456 12.26 -9.33 2.50
N ILE A 457 13.38 -8.65 2.69
CA ILE A 457 13.65 -7.79 3.84
C ILE A 457 13.92 -6.38 3.33
N ALA A 458 13.05 -5.45 3.71
CA ALA A 458 13.07 -4.06 3.23
C ALA A 458 12.58 -3.05 4.29
N PRO A 459 13.15 -3.05 5.52
CA PRO A 459 12.64 -2.23 6.63
C PRO A 459 12.78 -0.72 6.38
N HIS A 460 13.61 -0.31 5.43
CA HIS A 460 13.84 1.09 5.09
C HIS A 460 12.85 1.64 4.06
N TRP A 461 11.87 0.85 3.61
CA TRP A 461 10.77 1.33 2.77
C TRP A 461 9.50 1.44 3.61
N TRP A 462 8.84 2.60 3.60
CA TRP A 462 7.70 2.86 4.49
C TRP A 462 6.44 2.06 4.15
N PHE A 463 6.26 1.68 2.88
CA PHE A 463 5.13 0.90 2.39
C PHE A 463 5.34 -0.62 2.52
N VAL A 464 6.57 -1.07 2.80
CA VAL A 464 6.81 -2.47 3.16
C VAL A 464 6.61 -2.60 4.67
N GLU A 465 5.47 -3.15 5.09
CA GLU A 465 5.13 -3.20 6.51
C GLU A 465 5.81 -4.35 7.26
N THR A 466 6.11 -5.48 6.61
CA THR A 466 6.68 -6.69 7.24
C THR A 466 7.57 -7.47 6.26
N LEU A 467 8.14 -8.61 6.69
CA LEU A 467 8.81 -9.56 5.78
C LEU A 467 7.82 -10.07 4.73
N LEU A 468 8.26 -10.16 3.48
CA LEU A 468 7.46 -10.80 2.44
C LEU A 468 8.07 -12.16 2.14
N TRP A 469 7.29 -13.22 2.31
CA TRP A 469 7.67 -14.58 1.96
C TRP A 469 7.34 -14.83 0.49
N GLU A 470 8.34 -15.31 -0.25
CA GLU A 470 8.20 -15.82 -1.60
C GLU A 470 8.12 -17.34 -1.55
N ALA A 471 6.92 -17.88 -1.82
CA ALA A 471 6.71 -19.32 -1.88
C ALA A 471 7.39 -19.89 -3.14
N PRO A 472 7.94 -21.11 -3.07
CA PRO A 472 8.48 -21.77 -4.24
C PRO A 472 7.37 -21.97 -5.28
N PRO A 473 7.67 -21.87 -6.59
CA PRO A 473 6.67 -22.08 -7.63
C PRO A 473 6.12 -23.51 -7.56
N LYS A 474 4.81 -23.66 -7.38
CA LYS A 474 4.10 -24.95 -7.39
C LYS A 474 3.08 -25.03 -8.53
N GLY A 475 3.10 -26.14 -9.27
CA GLY A 475 2.09 -26.46 -10.29
C GLY A 475 1.99 -25.45 -11.44
N GLN A 476 0.77 -25.27 -11.98
CA GLN A 476 0.48 -24.37 -13.12
C GLN A 476 0.73 -22.88 -12.82
N ALA A 477 0.76 -22.47 -11.54
CA ALA A 477 1.12 -21.11 -11.15
C ALA A 477 2.58 -20.76 -11.52
N ALA A 478 3.44 -21.77 -11.72
CA ALA A 478 4.78 -21.58 -12.25
C ALA A 478 4.76 -20.96 -13.66
N GLU A 479 3.80 -21.35 -14.52
CA GLU A 479 3.71 -20.92 -15.92
C GLU A 479 3.23 -19.47 -16.08
N HIS A 480 2.39 -18.98 -15.16
CA HIS A 480 1.77 -17.65 -15.30
C HIS A 480 2.57 -16.53 -14.63
N GLY A 481 3.73 -16.84 -14.04
CA GLY A 481 4.67 -15.84 -13.54
C GLY A 481 4.18 -15.01 -12.33
N THR A 482 2.98 -15.24 -11.81
CA THR A 482 2.44 -14.46 -10.69
C THR A 482 3.01 -14.95 -9.37
N THR A 483 4.07 -14.31 -8.88
CA THR A 483 4.61 -14.54 -7.55
C THR A 483 3.67 -13.95 -6.51
N THR A 484 3.11 -14.79 -5.64
CA THR A 484 2.34 -14.32 -4.51
C THR A 484 3.28 -14.04 -3.34
N LEU A 485 3.67 -12.77 -3.18
CA LEU A 485 4.38 -12.33 -1.98
C LEU A 485 3.41 -12.32 -0.80
N ARG A 486 3.66 -13.15 0.21
CA ARG A 486 2.83 -13.22 1.42
C ARG A 486 3.50 -12.44 2.56
N PRO A 487 2.84 -11.44 3.17
CA PRO A 487 3.37 -10.81 4.37
C PRO A 487 3.43 -11.83 5.52
N VAL A 488 4.58 -11.93 6.20
CA VAL A 488 4.82 -12.84 7.33
C VAL A 488 5.46 -12.10 8.50
N GLY A 489 5.11 -12.50 9.73
CA GLY A 489 5.69 -11.93 10.96
C GLY A 489 5.13 -10.57 11.38
N PRO A 490 5.63 -10.00 12.49
CA PRO A 490 5.24 -8.68 12.97
C PRO A 490 5.78 -7.56 12.07
N THR A 491 5.07 -6.42 12.07
CA THR A 491 5.47 -5.27 11.28
C THR A 491 6.82 -4.68 11.73
N PHE A 492 7.57 -4.15 10.77
CA PHE A 492 8.84 -3.44 11.01
C PHE A 492 8.66 -2.24 11.95
N GLU A 493 7.51 -1.57 11.93
CA GLU A 493 7.17 -0.49 12.86
C GLU A 493 7.18 -0.94 14.33
N LYS A 494 6.67 -2.15 14.61
CA LYS A 494 6.63 -2.71 15.97
C LYS A 494 8.03 -3.13 16.47
N LEU A 495 8.92 -3.56 15.56
CA LEU A 495 10.24 -4.07 15.92
C LEU A 495 11.35 -3.02 15.86
N PHE A 496 11.25 -2.09 14.92
CA PHE A 496 12.25 -1.08 14.63
C PHE A 496 11.65 0.31 14.84
N GLY A 497 12.07 0.97 15.92
CA GLY A 497 11.76 2.38 16.10
C GLY A 497 12.23 3.21 14.91
N GLN A 498 11.60 4.36 14.68
CA GLN A 498 11.83 5.20 13.50
C GLN A 498 13.32 5.49 13.23
N ARG A 499 14.09 5.80 14.28
CA ARG A 499 15.54 6.07 14.16
C ARG A 499 16.36 4.87 13.72
N VAL A 500 15.96 3.66 14.12
CA VAL A 500 16.60 2.42 13.65
C VAL A 500 16.36 2.27 12.15
N ARG A 501 15.13 2.50 11.68
CA ARG A 501 14.79 2.45 10.25
C ARG A 501 15.53 3.51 9.44
N GLN A 502 15.68 4.73 9.95
CA GLN A 502 16.47 5.80 9.33
C GLN A 502 17.95 5.45 9.21
N HIS A 503 18.53 4.86 10.26
CA HIS A 503 19.93 4.43 10.24
C HIS A 503 20.14 3.31 9.21
N VAL A 504 19.25 2.31 9.22
CA VAL A 504 19.26 1.22 8.22
C VAL A 504 19.06 1.77 6.81
N HIS A 505 18.16 2.73 6.62
CA HIS A 505 17.99 3.43 5.34
C HIS A 505 19.29 4.10 4.89
N ALA A 506 19.98 4.83 5.78
CA ALA A 506 21.25 5.48 5.45
C ALA A 506 22.33 4.47 5.02
N ILE A 507 22.47 3.36 5.76
CA ILE A 507 23.43 2.29 5.46
C ILE A 507 23.12 1.62 4.13
N LEU A 508 21.87 1.21 3.92
CA LEU A 508 21.46 0.50 2.70
C LEU A 508 21.56 1.39 1.46
N ARG A 509 21.17 2.67 1.56
CA ARG A 509 21.37 3.63 0.46
C ARG A 509 22.84 3.88 0.17
N ALA A 510 23.67 4.04 1.20
CA ALA A 510 25.11 4.26 1.06
C ALA A 510 25.83 3.04 0.43
N THR A 511 25.39 1.83 0.77
CA THR A 511 25.91 0.58 0.20
C THR A 511 25.21 0.16 -1.09
N GLN A 512 24.27 0.98 -1.57
CA GLN A 512 23.46 0.79 -2.76
C GLN A 512 22.58 -0.46 -2.77
N ILE A 513 22.17 -0.96 -1.62
CA ILE A 513 21.26 -2.10 -1.47
C ILE A 513 19.84 -1.58 -1.31
N ASP A 514 18.93 -1.98 -2.18
CA ASP A 514 17.52 -1.58 -2.12
C ASP A 514 16.63 -2.63 -1.45
N LEU A 515 16.99 -3.91 -1.59
CA LEU A 515 16.29 -5.05 -1.01
C LEU A 515 17.30 -6.11 -0.55
N ILE A 516 16.92 -6.90 0.44
CA ILE A 516 17.69 -8.08 0.85
C ILE A 516 16.79 -9.29 0.66
N TYR A 517 17.27 -10.28 -0.08
CA TYR A 517 16.65 -11.59 -0.21
C TYR A 517 17.40 -12.59 0.66
N LEU A 518 16.69 -13.31 1.52
CA LEU A 518 17.24 -14.34 2.38
C LEU A 518 16.64 -15.68 1.98
N GLU A 519 17.46 -16.59 1.44
CA GLU A 519 17.01 -17.95 1.14
C GLU A 519 16.59 -18.67 2.42
N ASP A 520 15.53 -19.47 2.31
CA ASP A 520 15.17 -20.38 3.38
C ASP A 520 16.33 -21.33 3.73
N GLY A 521 16.45 -21.66 5.02
CA GLY A 521 17.57 -22.45 5.55
C GLY A 521 18.84 -21.65 5.88
N VAL A 522 18.95 -20.36 5.52
CA VAL A 522 20.03 -19.50 6.02
C VAL A 522 19.78 -19.15 7.49
N ASN A 523 20.66 -19.60 8.37
CA ASN A 523 20.54 -19.34 9.80
C ASN A 523 20.59 -17.83 10.10
N PRO A 524 19.69 -17.26 10.94
CA PRO A 524 19.68 -15.84 11.29
C PRO A 524 21.02 -15.31 11.82
N ARG A 525 21.80 -16.14 12.51
CA ARG A 525 23.16 -15.78 12.99
C ARG A 525 24.14 -15.53 11.84
N LYS A 526 23.96 -16.21 10.70
CA LYS A 526 24.80 -16.02 9.52
C LYS A 526 24.44 -14.72 8.80
N LEU A 527 23.15 -14.45 8.64
CA LEU A 527 22.70 -13.14 8.16
C LEU A 527 23.21 -12.01 9.06
N GLU A 528 23.19 -12.19 10.38
CA GLU A 528 23.76 -11.21 11.30
C GLU A 528 25.25 -10.93 11.02
N LYS A 529 26.05 -11.96 10.69
CA LYS A 529 27.46 -11.78 10.29
C LYS A 529 27.59 -11.00 8.98
N VAL A 530 26.78 -11.33 7.97
CA VAL A 530 26.74 -10.59 6.68
C VAL A 530 26.41 -9.12 6.93
N LEU A 531 25.39 -8.83 7.73
CA LEU A 531 25.00 -7.46 8.05
C LEU A 531 26.04 -6.73 8.90
N ARG A 532 26.82 -7.42 9.74
CA ARG A 532 27.93 -6.82 10.48
C ARG A 532 29.05 -6.37 9.54
N GLN A 533 29.42 -7.19 8.56
CA GLN A 533 30.39 -6.80 7.51
C GLN A 533 29.86 -5.60 6.70
N LEU A 534 28.57 -5.57 6.38
CA LEU A 534 27.95 -4.44 5.70
C LEU A 534 27.99 -3.14 6.53
N LEU A 535 27.77 -3.24 7.84
CA LEU A 535 27.88 -2.12 8.78
C LEU A 535 29.31 -1.61 8.89
N GLU A 536 30.29 -2.51 8.92
CA GLU A 536 31.72 -2.18 8.94
C GLU A 536 32.14 -1.48 7.64
N LEU A 537 31.68 -1.97 6.49
CA LEU A 537 31.91 -1.32 5.19
C LEU A 537 31.39 0.12 5.18
N TYR A 538 30.20 0.33 5.74
CA TYR A 538 29.61 1.67 5.88
C TYR A 538 30.46 2.57 6.79
N ASP A 539 30.96 2.06 7.90
CA ASP A 539 31.80 2.82 8.83
C ASP A 539 33.12 3.28 8.22
N VAL A 540 33.79 2.36 7.51
CA VAL A 540 35.11 2.61 6.94
C VAL A 540 35.02 3.58 5.74
N HIS A 541 34.00 3.42 4.90
CA HIS A 541 33.93 4.14 3.62
C HIS A 541 32.87 5.24 3.57
N GLY A 542 31.96 5.32 4.53
CA GLY A 542 30.87 6.31 4.54
C GLY A 542 30.00 6.30 3.29
N GLY A 543 29.86 5.14 2.63
CA GLY A 543 29.14 4.99 1.36
C GLY A 543 29.93 5.28 0.08
N LYS A 544 31.25 5.54 0.16
CA LYS A 544 32.09 5.72 -1.03
C LYS A 544 32.34 4.42 -1.81
N ARG A 545 32.23 3.27 -1.14
CA ARG A 545 32.45 1.93 -1.71
C ARG A 545 31.13 1.15 -1.74
N ARG A 546 30.90 0.40 -2.82
CA ARG A 546 29.68 -0.40 -2.98
C ARG A 546 29.83 -1.71 -2.22
N ALA A 547 28.69 -2.32 -1.87
CA ALA A 547 28.70 -3.61 -1.19
C ALA A 547 29.32 -4.73 -2.05
N GLU A 548 29.14 -4.71 -3.38
CA GLU A 548 29.73 -5.72 -4.28
C GLU A 548 31.25 -5.74 -4.29
N ASP A 549 31.88 -4.58 -4.03
CA ASP A 549 33.34 -4.47 -3.98
C ASP A 549 33.91 -5.13 -2.72
N HIS A 550 33.04 -5.49 -1.77
CA HIS A 550 33.43 -6.22 -0.57
C HIS A 550 33.23 -7.71 -0.80
N HIS A 551 34.33 -8.46 -0.77
CA HIS A 551 34.25 -9.91 -0.77
C HIS A 551 33.74 -10.33 0.62
N PHE A 552 32.50 -10.83 0.69
CA PHE A 552 31.88 -11.38 1.92
C PHE A 552 32.50 -12.74 2.31
N GLN A 553 33.83 -12.82 2.25
CA GLN A 553 34.62 -14.01 2.55
C GLN A 553 34.61 -14.31 4.04
N GLY A 554 34.82 -15.58 4.39
CA GLY A 554 34.93 -16.03 5.78
C GLY A 554 33.60 -16.25 6.51
N ILE A 555 32.46 -16.18 5.82
CA ILE A 555 31.16 -16.58 6.38
C ILE A 555 30.81 -17.99 5.86
N PRO A 556 31.15 -19.07 6.60
CA PRO A 556 30.98 -20.42 6.06
C PRO A 556 29.51 -20.75 5.83
N LYS A 557 29.22 -21.47 4.75
CA LYS A 557 27.89 -21.95 4.34
C LYS A 557 26.91 -20.86 3.87
N VAL A 558 27.39 -19.67 3.55
CA VAL A 558 26.58 -18.59 3.00
C VAL A 558 27.27 -17.97 1.80
N ARG A 559 26.54 -17.84 0.70
CA ARG A 559 26.97 -17.08 -0.47
C ARG A 559 26.17 -15.79 -0.55
N VAL A 560 26.88 -14.67 -0.69
CA VAL A 560 26.28 -13.35 -0.89
C VAL A 560 26.45 -12.97 -2.35
N MET A 561 25.33 -12.67 -3.02
CA MET A 561 25.32 -12.22 -4.40
C MET A 561 24.60 -10.89 -4.50
N PHE A 562 25.09 -9.98 -5.33
CA PHE A 562 24.40 -8.74 -5.64
C PHE A 562 23.82 -8.84 -7.03
N HIS A 563 22.55 -8.52 -7.15
CA HIS A 563 21.91 -8.44 -8.45
C HIS A 563 21.22 -7.10 -8.66
N GLU A 564 21.51 -6.46 -9.79
CA GLU A 564 20.88 -5.24 -10.23
C GLU A 564 19.77 -5.56 -11.25
N TYR A 565 18.53 -5.52 -10.76
CA TYR A 565 17.35 -5.63 -11.60
C TYR A 565 17.16 -4.30 -12.31
N SER A 566 17.26 -4.34 -13.62
CA SER A 566 16.95 -3.22 -14.49
C SER A 566 16.04 -3.71 -15.61
N PRO A 567 15.08 -2.90 -16.05
CA PRO A 567 14.17 -3.34 -17.09
C PRO A 567 14.90 -3.77 -18.37
N GLY A 568 14.56 -4.95 -18.86
CA GLY A 568 15.22 -5.57 -20.02
C GLY A 568 16.49 -6.37 -19.70
N ASN A 569 16.90 -6.44 -18.43
CA ASN A 569 17.97 -7.31 -17.95
C ASN A 569 17.40 -8.32 -16.94
N GLU A 570 16.94 -9.46 -17.44
CA GLU A 570 16.45 -10.56 -16.61
C GLU A 570 17.62 -11.20 -15.84
N PHE A 571 17.40 -11.54 -14.57
CA PHE A 571 18.33 -12.41 -13.85
C PHE A 571 18.35 -13.76 -14.55
N ARG A 572 19.54 -14.31 -14.82
CA ARG A 572 19.67 -15.70 -15.26
C ARG A 572 20.75 -16.38 -14.43
N SER A 573 20.37 -17.37 -13.63
CA SER A 573 21.29 -18.15 -12.81
C SER A 573 20.90 -19.62 -12.83
N ASP A 574 21.81 -20.46 -13.32
CA ASP A 574 21.59 -21.90 -13.39
C ASP A 574 21.63 -22.59 -12.01
N VAL A 575 22.27 -21.95 -11.02
CA VAL A 575 22.61 -22.55 -9.72
C VAL A 575 21.67 -22.10 -8.59
N TYR A 576 21.23 -20.85 -8.64
CA TYR A 576 20.44 -20.23 -7.55
C TYR A 576 19.03 -19.92 -8.01
N PRO A 577 18.01 -20.17 -7.15
CA PRO A 577 16.63 -19.91 -7.52
C PRO A 577 16.45 -18.45 -7.90
N GLU A 578 15.88 -18.22 -9.08
CA GLU A 578 15.57 -16.89 -9.57
C GLU A 578 14.32 -16.38 -8.86
N PRO A 579 14.44 -15.31 -8.07
CA PRO A 579 13.25 -14.67 -7.56
C PRO A 579 12.51 -14.02 -8.72
N LYS A 580 11.18 -14.10 -8.71
CA LYS A 580 10.36 -13.59 -9.80
C LYS A 580 10.01 -12.13 -9.55
N PHE A 581 10.34 -11.26 -10.49
CA PHE A 581 10.04 -9.83 -10.41
C PHE A 581 9.30 -9.33 -11.63
N ASP A 582 8.61 -8.21 -11.45
CA ASP A 582 8.04 -7.47 -12.57
C ASP A 582 9.15 -6.92 -13.47
N ASP A 583 9.07 -7.19 -14.77
CA ASP A 583 10.02 -6.74 -15.81
C ASP A 583 10.29 -5.22 -15.84
N VAL A 584 9.42 -4.44 -15.21
CA VAL A 584 9.45 -2.97 -15.21
C VAL A 584 10.15 -2.42 -13.98
N SER A 585 10.36 -3.24 -12.95
CA SER A 585 10.94 -2.78 -11.70
C SER A 585 12.45 -2.56 -11.80
N ARG A 586 12.96 -1.73 -10.89
CA ARG A 586 14.36 -1.35 -10.83
C ARG A 586 14.85 -1.25 -9.40
N PHE A 587 15.73 -2.17 -9.02
CA PHE A 587 16.31 -2.21 -7.69
C PHE A 587 17.54 -3.10 -7.64
N ARG A 588 18.37 -2.91 -6.63
CA ARG A 588 19.48 -3.80 -6.34
C ARG A 588 19.19 -4.68 -5.14
N VAL A 589 19.27 -5.99 -5.34
CA VAL A 589 19.06 -6.99 -4.29
C VAL A 589 20.39 -7.54 -3.80
N MET A 590 20.55 -7.60 -2.49
CA MET A 590 21.55 -8.45 -1.85
C MET A 590 20.90 -9.81 -1.56
N HIS A 591 21.27 -10.82 -2.34
CA HIS A 591 20.87 -12.19 -2.11
C HIS A 591 21.82 -12.85 -1.10
N VAL A 592 21.24 -13.48 -0.09
CA VAL A 592 21.95 -14.27 0.91
C VAL A 592 21.44 -15.70 0.77
N PHE A 593 22.22 -16.50 0.05
CA PHE A 593 21.92 -17.90 -0.23
C PHE A 593 22.64 -18.82 0.75
N ARG A 594 22.09 -20.01 0.95
CA ARG A 594 22.80 -21.13 1.54
C ARG A 594 23.82 -21.60 0.54
N ASP A 595 25.06 -21.76 1.00
CA ASP A 595 26.11 -22.31 0.15
C ASP A 595 25.81 -23.77 -0.17
N ARG A 596 25.98 -24.13 -1.44
CA ARG A 596 25.77 -25.48 -1.97
C ARG A 596 27.13 -25.88 -2.50
N ASP A 597 27.91 -26.54 -1.66
CA ASP A 597 29.36 -26.83 -1.72
C ASP A 597 29.90 -27.47 -3.03
N ASP A 598 29.12 -27.53 -4.12
CA ASP A 598 29.37 -28.31 -5.34
C ASP A 598 29.77 -27.50 -6.60
N SER A 599 30.01 -26.18 -6.53
CA SER A 599 30.20 -25.38 -7.77
C SER A 599 31.19 -24.21 -7.75
N GLU A 600 32.12 -24.13 -6.80
CA GLU A 600 33.26 -23.23 -6.97
C GLU A 600 34.40 -23.95 -7.71
N GLU A 601 34.71 -23.50 -8.94
CA GLU A 601 36.10 -23.47 -9.37
C GLU A 601 36.87 -22.78 -8.25
N THR A 602 37.81 -23.48 -7.64
CA THR A 602 38.73 -22.95 -6.65
C THR A 602 39.51 -21.81 -7.29
N VAL A 603 38.96 -20.60 -7.27
CA VAL A 603 39.74 -19.39 -7.51
C VAL A 603 40.63 -19.29 -6.29
N GLU A 604 41.88 -19.69 -6.46
CA GLU A 604 42.91 -19.62 -5.43
C GLU A 604 42.91 -18.18 -4.88
N PRO A 605 42.61 -17.98 -3.58
CA PRO A 605 42.55 -16.64 -3.02
C PRO A 605 43.91 -15.97 -3.23
N PRO A 606 43.96 -14.65 -3.52
CA PRO A 606 45.24 -13.94 -3.57
C PRO A 606 45.97 -14.18 -2.25
N PHE A 607 47.18 -14.73 -2.35
CA PHE A 607 47.99 -15.18 -1.21
C PHE A 607 48.11 -14.05 -0.17
N ASP A 608 47.61 -14.28 1.04
CA ASP A 608 47.63 -13.32 2.14
C ASP A 608 48.97 -13.41 2.89
N PHE A 609 49.88 -12.48 2.58
CA PHE A 609 51.20 -12.38 3.22
C PHE A 609 51.13 -11.85 4.67
N SER A 610 49.96 -11.53 5.23
CA SER A 610 49.89 -10.91 6.57
C SER A 610 50.27 -11.83 7.73
N TRP A 611 50.37 -13.14 7.50
CA TRP A 611 50.71 -14.15 8.51
C TRP A 611 52.07 -14.83 8.30
N GLU A 612 52.77 -14.54 7.20
CA GLU A 612 54.15 -15.03 7.02
C GLU A 612 55.12 -14.12 7.79
N PRO A 613 55.92 -14.66 8.73
CA PRO A 613 56.95 -13.88 9.38
C PRO A 613 57.93 -13.39 8.30
N SER A 614 58.14 -12.07 8.22
CA SER A 614 59.16 -11.49 7.35
C SER A 614 60.48 -12.26 7.54
N PRO A 615 61.14 -12.71 6.47
CA PRO A 615 62.41 -13.41 6.59
C PRO A 615 63.37 -12.51 7.37
N LEU A 616 63.89 -13.04 8.48
CA LEU A 616 64.94 -12.39 9.26
C LEU A 616 66.10 -12.09 8.31
N ALA A 617 66.31 -10.80 8.03
CA ALA A 617 67.52 -10.35 7.35
C ALA A 617 68.70 -10.68 8.26
N ILE A 618 69.43 -11.74 7.93
CA ILE A 618 70.73 -12.04 8.51
C ILE A 618 71.71 -11.06 7.86
N SER A 619 72.15 -10.06 8.61
CA SER A 619 73.33 -9.24 8.32
C SER A 619 74.31 -9.32 9.48
#